data_AF-A0A4R1BPL5-F1
#
_entry.id   AF-A0A4R1BPL5-F1
#
_cell.length_a   1.000
_cell.length_b   1.000
_cell.length_c   1.000
_cell.angle_alpha   90.00
_cell.angle_beta   90.00
_cell.angle_gamma   90.00
#
_symmetry.space_group_name_H-M   'P 1'
#
loop_
_entity.id
_entity.type
_entity.pdbx_description
1 polymer ?
#
loop_
_entity_poly.entity_id
_entity_poly.type
_entity_poly.pdbx_seq_one_letter_code
_entity_poly.pdbx_strand_id
1 'polypeptide(L)'
;MSRFLTRIRNWEQWPFWLRYLNITPMWAWYCIKSGSPWFFTPSNPTLTFGGFEGESKKEMYEQLPPGSFPDTVYVAPRIPFAEVRALVEAGGISFPCIVKPDVGMAGILFRKIAGWEDLEAYHAQMPVDYLVQALIPYPVEYSIFYYRYPGRERGVITGFLQKEPMSVTGDGRSSLLELVERHPNARFRVEEMRQKHDLERVLPAGEKLFLTYAANLNRGGVFINLHAEIDEELTRLVDRINGYSKEFYYGRYDLKAASLEDLKAGRNFLLLEYNGSGAEPNHVYQQSMTLRQAHREILHHWKVLYEISKINRKAGIRVWPVLRGWNFLQQSKKHFALLKVLDEKI
;
A
#
# COMPACT_ATOMS: atom_id res chain seq x y z
N MET A 1 13.52 32.42 5.59
CA MET A 1 12.48 31.86 6.49
C MET A 1 13.11 30.75 7.30
N SER A 2 13.05 30.79 8.64
CA SER A 2 13.77 29.81 9.47
C SER A 2 13.31 28.37 9.16
N ARG A 3 14.24 27.40 9.20
CA ARG A 3 13.93 25.96 9.02
C ARG A 3 12.77 25.51 9.92
N PHE A 4 12.62 26.13 11.09
CA PHE A 4 11.56 25.91 12.06
C PHE A 4 10.15 26.27 11.53
N LEU A 5 9.97 27.46 10.95
CA LEU A 5 8.67 27.89 10.40
C LEU A 5 8.23 27.04 9.20
N THR A 6 9.19 26.58 8.40
CA THR A 6 8.93 25.68 7.27
C THR A 6 8.45 24.30 7.76
N ARG A 7 9.03 23.80 8.86
CA ARG A 7 8.67 22.52 9.48
C ARG A 7 7.29 22.56 10.17
N ILE A 8 6.89 23.70 10.73
CA ILE A 8 5.54 23.89 11.29
C ILE A 8 4.48 23.94 10.19
N ARG A 9 4.74 24.64 9.08
CA ARG A 9 3.74 24.76 8.00
C ARG A 9 3.59 23.48 7.17
N ASN A 10 4.62 22.65 7.09
CA ASN A 10 4.58 21.36 6.42
C ASN A 10 4.06 20.25 7.35
N TRP A 11 2.75 20.24 7.57
CA TRP A 11 2.08 19.30 8.47
C TRP A 11 2.25 17.82 8.05
N GLU A 12 2.53 17.55 6.78
CA GLU A 12 2.77 16.19 6.26
C GLU A 12 4.02 15.57 6.89
N GLN A 13 5.01 16.40 7.27
CA GLN A 13 6.25 15.98 7.93
C GLN A 13 6.11 15.83 9.44
N TRP A 14 4.94 16.10 10.01
CA TRP A 14 4.73 15.99 11.46
C TRP A 14 4.73 14.51 11.89
N PRO A 15 5.16 14.22 13.13
CA PRO A 15 4.98 12.90 13.72
C PRO A 15 3.53 12.43 13.59
N PHE A 16 3.32 11.14 13.31
CA PHE A 16 1.99 10.57 13.08
C PHE A 16 0.98 10.94 14.18
N TRP A 17 1.36 10.78 15.45
CA TRP A 17 0.48 11.10 16.58
C TRP A 17 0.00 12.57 16.58
N LEU A 18 0.85 13.51 16.15
CA LEU A 18 0.51 14.93 16.14
C LEU A 18 -0.43 15.27 14.99
N ARG A 19 -0.29 14.60 13.84
CA ARG A 19 -1.23 14.74 12.70
C ARG A 19 -2.65 14.35 13.07
N TYR A 20 -2.80 13.35 13.95
CA TYR A 20 -4.09 12.78 14.33
C TYR A 20 -4.69 13.33 15.63
N LEU A 21 -3.89 13.99 16.48
CA LEU A 21 -4.29 14.41 17.82
C LEU A 21 -5.67 15.10 17.89
N ASN A 22 -5.93 16.05 16.99
CA ASN A 22 -7.16 16.85 16.99
C ASN A 22 -8.40 16.08 16.52
N ILE A 23 -8.21 15.00 15.76
CA ILE A 23 -9.32 14.20 15.22
C ILE A 23 -9.56 12.94 16.04
N THR A 24 -8.60 12.46 16.83
CA THR A 24 -8.73 11.31 17.75
C THR A 24 -10.02 11.30 18.60
N PRO A 25 -10.54 12.43 19.13
CA PRO A 25 -11.82 12.42 19.85
C PRO A 25 -13.00 11.86 19.05
N MET A 26 -13.00 12.06 17.72
CA MET A 26 -14.04 11.50 16.84
C MET A 26 -13.93 9.98 16.69
N TRP A 27 -12.71 9.42 16.65
CA TRP A 27 -12.52 7.97 16.68
C TRP A 27 -13.05 7.38 18.00
N ALA A 28 -12.68 8.00 19.13
CA ALA A 28 -13.18 7.59 20.45
C ALA A 28 -14.71 7.67 20.54
N TRP A 29 -15.31 8.70 19.93
CA TRP A 29 -16.77 8.81 19.83
C TRP A 29 -17.41 7.63 19.08
N TYR A 30 -16.82 7.15 17.98
CA TYR A 30 -17.29 5.95 17.28
C TYR A 30 -17.10 4.66 18.08
N CYS A 31 -16.03 4.55 18.87
CA CYS A 31 -15.86 3.46 19.83
C CYS A 31 -17.00 3.43 20.86
N ILE A 32 -17.37 4.59 21.41
CA ILE A 32 -18.48 4.71 22.38
C ILE A 32 -19.83 4.39 21.71
N LYS A 33 -20.11 5.00 20.56
CA LYS A 33 -21.37 4.81 19.80
C LYS A 33 -21.60 3.35 19.39
N SER A 34 -20.53 2.64 19.06
CA SER A 34 -20.58 1.22 18.69
C SER A 34 -20.52 0.29 19.90
N GLY A 35 -20.05 0.74 21.06
CA GLY A 35 -19.78 -0.11 22.21
C GLY A 35 -18.60 -1.06 22.02
N SER A 36 -17.68 -0.76 21.09
CA SER A 36 -16.46 -1.55 20.88
C SER A 36 -15.31 -0.68 20.36
N PRO A 37 -14.07 -0.85 20.85
CA PRO A 37 -12.88 -0.24 20.24
C PRO A 37 -12.61 -0.78 18.83
N TRP A 38 -13.16 -1.95 18.50
CA TRP A 38 -13.00 -2.64 17.21
C TRP A 38 -14.21 -2.44 16.30
N PHE A 39 -14.84 -1.26 16.37
CA PHE A 39 -16.07 -0.94 15.65
C PHE A 39 -15.96 -1.13 14.14
N PHE A 40 -14.75 -1.01 13.59
CA PHE A 40 -14.43 -1.10 12.17
C PHE A 40 -14.35 -2.55 11.66
N THR A 41 -14.21 -3.54 12.54
CA THR A 41 -14.02 -4.95 12.11
C THR A 41 -15.14 -5.50 11.22
N PRO A 42 -16.41 -5.09 11.34
CA PRO A 42 -17.48 -5.48 10.42
C PRO A 42 -17.44 -4.76 9.06
N SER A 43 -16.56 -3.78 8.84
CA SER A 43 -16.53 -3.01 7.58
C SER A 43 -16.19 -3.87 6.38
N ASN A 44 -15.24 -4.80 6.51
CA ASN A 44 -14.86 -5.79 5.50
C ASN A 44 -14.87 -7.18 6.14
N PRO A 45 -16.03 -7.86 6.21
CA PRO A 45 -16.23 -9.06 7.02
C PRO A 45 -15.31 -10.25 6.68
N THR A 46 -14.86 -10.32 5.43
CA THR A 46 -14.01 -11.37 4.89
C THR A 46 -12.52 -11.14 5.13
N LEU A 47 -12.13 -9.95 5.60
CA LEU A 47 -10.74 -9.63 5.90
C LEU A 47 -10.44 -9.82 7.38
N THR A 48 -9.25 -10.36 7.66
CA THR A 48 -8.73 -10.47 9.02
C THR A 48 -8.71 -9.07 9.65
N PHE A 49 -9.35 -8.95 10.82
CA PHE A 49 -9.48 -7.69 11.56
C PHE A 49 -10.08 -6.53 10.74
N GLY A 50 -10.93 -6.83 9.73
CA GLY A 50 -11.50 -5.84 8.82
C GLY A 50 -10.47 -5.21 7.86
N GLY A 51 -9.31 -5.83 7.71
CA GLY A 51 -8.16 -5.31 6.95
C GLY A 51 -7.57 -4.07 7.60
N PHE A 52 -7.53 -4.03 8.94
CA PHE A 52 -6.94 -2.92 9.69
C PHE A 52 -5.43 -3.07 9.87
N GLU A 53 -4.98 -4.27 10.21
CA GLU A 53 -3.57 -4.65 10.35
C GLU A 53 -3.50 -6.18 10.35
N GLY A 54 -2.40 -6.76 9.82
CA GLY A 54 -2.09 -8.17 10.00
C GLY A 54 -2.85 -9.14 9.07
N GLU A 55 -3.52 -8.62 8.04
CA GLU A 55 -4.05 -9.43 6.93
C GLU A 55 -2.94 -10.16 6.15
N SER A 56 -3.27 -11.36 5.66
CA SER A 56 -2.42 -12.10 4.72
C SER A 56 -2.61 -11.60 3.30
N LYS A 57 -1.59 -11.72 2.44
CA LYS A 57 -1.78 -11.45 1.01
C LYS A 57 -2.56 -12.58 0.34
N LYS A 58 -2.47 -13.79 0.88
CA LYS A 58 -3.28 -14.92 0.47
C LYS A 58 -4.77 -14.65 0.59
N GLU A 59 -5.26 -14.27 1.77
CA GLU A 59 -6.70 -14.00 1.95
C GLU A 59 -7.19 -12.86 1.05
N MET A 60 -6.30 -11.91 0.72
CA MET A 60 -6.63 -10.81 -0.16
C MET A 60 -6.74 -11.25 -1.62
N TYR A 61 -5.73 -11.94 -2.16
CA TYR A 61 -5.75 -12.36 -3.57
C TYR A 61 -6.86 -13.35 -3.88
N GLU A 62 -7.21 -14.24 -2.94
CA GLU A 62 -8.34 -15.18 -3.09
C GLU A 62 -9.70 -14.50 -3.27
N GLN A 63 -9.81 -13.22 -2.88
CA GLN A 63 -11.02 -12.40 -3.03
C GLN A 63 -11.01 -11.53 -4.29
N LEU A 64 -10.01 -11.65 -5.16
CA LEU A 64 -9.93 -10.91 -6.41
C LEU A 64 -10.30 -11.80 -7.60
N PRO A 65 -10.86 -11.21 -8.68
CA PRO A 65 -11.10 -11.95 -9.91
C PRO A 65 -9.81 -12.63 -10.40
N PRO A 66 -9.86 -13.91 -10.83
CA PRO A 66 -8.70 -14.57 -11.42
C PRO A 66 -8.13 -13.75 -12.59
N GLY A 67 -6.81 -13.64 -12.67
CA GLY A 67 -6.13 -12.84 -13.70
C GLY A 67 -6.08 -11.33 -13.46
N SER A 68 -6.68 -10.82 -12.37
CA SER A 68 -6.59 -9.41 -11.98
C SER A 68 -5.41 -9.07 -11.07
N PHE A 69 -4.62 -10.06 -10.66
CA PHE A 69 -3.40 -9.92 -9.87
C PHE A 69 -2.32 -10.84 -10.48
N PRO A 70 -1.02 -10.55 -10.28
CA PRO A 70 0.05 -11.35 -10.86
C PRO A 70 0.06 -12.79 -10.34
N ASP A 71 0.49 -13.74 -11.18
CA ASP A 71 0.65 -15.14 -10.81
C ASP A 71 1.48 -15.26 -9.54
N THR A 72 0.96 -16.04 -8.59
CA THR A 72 1.48 -16.09 -7.22
C THR A 72 1.49 -17.52 -6.70
N VAL A 73 2.63 -17.91 -6.14
CA VAL A 73 2.85 -19.18 -5.45
C VAL A 73 3.11 -18.88 -3.98
N TYR A 74 2.48 -19.64 -3.08
CA TYR A 74 2.67 -19.51 -1.63
C TYR A 74 3.64 -20.58 -1.13
N VAL A 75 4.59 -20.17 -0.30
CA VAL A 75 5.66 -21.01 0.19
C VAL A 75 5.68 -20.98 1.71
N ALA A 76 5.58 -22.17 2.31
CA ALA A 76 5.76 -22.35 3.74
C ALA A 76 7.25 -22.36 4.09
N PRO A 77 7.65 -21.84 5.27
CA PRO A 77 9.04 -21.87 5.69
C PRO A 77 9.50 -23.32 5.93
N ARG A 78 10.81 -23.57 5.77
CA ARG A 78 11.48 -24.85 6.09
C ARG A 78 11.11 -26.06 5.21
N ILE A 79 10.28 -25.92 4.18
CA ILE A 79 10.15 -26.98 3.18
C ILE A 79 11.46 -27.12 2.39
N PRO A 80 11.82 -28.30 1.87
CA PRO A 80 12.99 -28.47 1.01
C PRO A 80 12.97 -27.53 -0.19
N PHE A 81 14.11 -26.93 -0.55
CA PHE A 81 14.15 -25.98 -1.68
C PHE A 81 13.75 -26.61 -3.02
N ALA A 82 13.97 -27.92 -3.19
CA ALA A 82 13.50 -28.67 -4.36
C ALA A 82 11.96 -28.58 -4.52
N GLU A 83 11.21 -28.58 -3.41
CA GLU A 83 9.76 -28.41 -3.43
C GLU A 83 9.37 -26.97 -3.79
N VAL A 84 10.10 -25.98 -3.26
CA VAL A 84 9.91 -24.56 -3.64
C VAL A 84 10.10 -24.39 -5.15
N ARG A 85 11.17 -24.96 -5.70
CA ARG A 85 11.45 -24.90 -7.14
C ARG A 85 10.33 -25.53 -7.96
N ALA A 86 9.86 -26.72 -7.58
CA ALA A 86 8.75 -27.39 -8.25
C ALA A 86 7.46 -26.55 -8.22
N LEU A 87 7.15 -25.90 -7.09
CA LEU A 87 6.00 -25.00 -6.96
C LEU A 87 6.11 -23.78 -7.89
N VAL A 88 7.28 -23.14 -7.95
CA VAL A 88 7.52 -21.96 -8.79
C VAL A 88 7.46 -22.31 -10.28
N GLU A 89 8.06 -23.43 -10.69
CA GLU A 89 8.01 -23.94 -12.07
C GLU A 89 6.56 -24.32 -12.46
N ALA A 90 5.83 -25.01 -11.60
CA ALA A 90 4.43 -25.36 -11.83
C ALA A 90 3.51 -24.12 -11.90
N GLY A 91 3.86 -23.06 -11.17
CA GLY A 91 3.17 -21.76 -11.21
C GLY A 91 3.49 -20.91 -12.44
N GLY A 92 4.42 -21.34 -13.31
CA GLY A 92 4.80 -20.61 -14.52
C GLY A 92 5.53 -19.30 -14.27
N ILE A 93 6.08 -19.09 -13.06
CA ILE A 93 6.72 -17.83 -12.69
C ILE A 93 8.15 -17.78 -13.26
N SER A 94 8.43 -16.75 -14.05
CA SER A 94 9.75 -16.49 -14.63
C SER A 94 10.55 -15.46 -13.83
N PHE A 95 11.87 -15.50 -13.97
CA PHE A 95 12.76 -14.48 -13.42
C PHE A 95 12.87 -13.26 -14.34
N PRO A 96 13.08 -12.04 -13.78
CA PRO A 96 13.09 -11.78 -12.35
C PRO A 96 11.69 -11.84 -11.74
N CYS A 97 11.58 -12.41 -10.54
CA CYS A 97 10.32 -12.48 -9.80
C CYS A 97 10.38 -11.67 -8.50
N ILE A 98 9.24 -11.53 -7.83
CA ILE A 98 9.10 -10.83 -6.55
C ILE A 98 8.89 -11.85 -5.45
N VAL A 99 9.58 -11.65 -4.32
CA VAL A 99 9.27 -12.33 -3.06
C VAL A 99 8.90 -11.33 -1.98
N LYS A 100 7.91 -11.69 -1.17
CA LYS A 100 7.48 -10.89 0.00
C LYS A 100 6.78 -11.78 1.03
N PRO A 101 6.88 -11.46 2.34
CA PRO A 101 6.12 -12.16 3.37
C PRO A 101 4.62 -12.09 3.10
N ASP A 102 3.90 -13.17 3.43
CA ASP A 102 2.46 -13.24 3.24
C ASP A 102 1.76 -12.18 4.10
N VAL A 103 2.04 -12.17 5.40
CA VAL A 103 1.72 -11.07 6.32
C VAL A 103 2.93 -10.14 6.41
N GLY A 104 2.85 -8.96 5.80
CA GLY A 104 3.99 -8.04 5.69
C GLY A 104 3.54 -6.58 5.51
N MET A 105 4.37 -5.63 5.95
CA MET A 105 4.08 -4.20 5.89
C MET A 105 5.29 -3.41 5.38
N ALA A 106 5.05 -2.22 4.82
CA ALA A 106 6.08 -1.23 4.49
C ALA A 106 7.24 -1.72 3.59
N GLY A 107 7.04 -2.81 2.83
CA GLY A 107 8.07 -3.39 1.95
C GLY A 107 9.20 -4.14 2.69
N ILE A 108 9.01 -4.45 3.98
CA ILE A 108 9.95 -5.27 4.76
C ILE A 108 10.06 -6.65 4.09
N LEU A 109 11.29 -7.11 3.86
CA LEU A 109 11.63 -8.38 3.19
C LEU A 109 11.11 -8.52 1.76
N PHE A 110 10.64 -7.42 1.14
CA PHE A 110 10.35 -7.41 -0.28
C PHE A 110 11.65 -7.45 -1.06
N ARG A 111 11.82 -8.43 -1.95
CA ARG A 111 13.01 -8.55 -2.81
C ARG A 111 12.60 -8.86 -4.25
N LYS A 112 13.40 -8.35 -5.19
CA LYS A 112 13.38 -8.77 -6.59
C LYS A 112 14.47 -9.82 -6.76
N ILE A 113 14.08 -11.01 -7.18
CA ILE A 113 14.93 -12.19 -7.28
C ILE A 113 15.32 -12.38 -8.74
N ALA A 114 16.62 -12.47 -9.04
CA ALA A 114 17.10 -12.56 -10.43
C ALA A 114 17.26 -14.01 -10.92
N GLY A 115 17.38 -14.98 -10.01
CA GLY A 115 17.58 -16.38 -10.34
C GLY A 115 17.31 -17.33 -9.18
N TRP A 116 17.60 -18.61 -9.39
CA TRP A 116 17.34 -19.67 -8.40
C TRP A 116 18.21 -19.55 -7.16
N GLU A 117 19.48 -19.16 -7.32
CA GLU A 117 20.43 -18.99 -6.23
C GLU A 117 19.96 -17.90 -5.25
N ASP A 118 19.48 -16.78 -5.77
CA ASP A 118 18.88 -15.69 -4.98
C ASP A 118 17.63 -16.17 -4.22
N LEU A 119 16.79 -17.00 -4.87
CA LEU A 119 15.59 -17.54 -4.26
C LEU A 119 15.91 -18.52 -3.13
N GLU A 120 16.92 -19.38 -3.33
CA GLU A 120 17.38 -20.33 -2.31
C GLU A 120 17.93 -19.62 -1.09
N ALA A 121 18.77 -18.59 -1.32
CA ALA A 121 19.35 -17.77 -0.26
C ALA A 121 18.26 -17.03 0.55
N TYR A 122 17.20 -16.56 -0.12
CA TYR A 122 16.05 -15.94 0.53
C TYR A 122 15.25 -16.97 1.35
N HIS A 123 14.93 -18.13 0.76
CA HIS A 123 14.15 -19.20 1.40
C HIS A 123 14.83 -19.73 2.66
N ALA A 124 16.15 -19.94 2.61
CA ALA A 124 16.94 -20.45 3.74
C ALA A 124 16.83 -19.57 5.00
N GLN A 125 16.55 -18.28 4.82
CA GLN A 125 16.48 -17.30 5.91
C GLN A 125 15.06 -16.97 6.34
N MET A 126 14.03 -17.35 5.56
CA MET A 126 12.66 -16.95 5.80
C MET A 126 11.98 -17.83 6.87
N PRO A 127 11.57 -17.27 8.03
CA PRO A 127 10.97 -18.05 9.12
C PRO A 127 9.43 -18.10 9.07
N VAL A 128 8.81 -17.48 8.08
CA VAL A 128 7.35 -17.32 7.95
C VAL A 128 6.89 -17.64 6.54
N ASP A 129 5.58 -17.79 6.36
CA ASP A 129 5.00 -17.93 5.03
C ASP A 129 5.29 -16.70 4.18
N TYR A 130 5.65 -16.94 2.93
CA TYR A 130 5.91 -15.91 1.95
C TYR A 130 5.34 -16.32 0.59
N LEU A 131 5.36 -15.38 -0.34
CA LEU A 131 4.92 -15.65 -1.69
C LEU A 131 6.03 -15.35 -2.69
N VAL A 132 6.06 -16.15 -3.76
CA VAL A 132 6.80 -15.90 -4.99
C VAL A 132 5.78 -15.43 -6.03
N GLN A 133 6.01 -14.29 -6.67
CA GLN A 133 5.04 -13.63 -7.52
C GLN A 133 5.68 -13.10 -8.80
N ALA A 134 4.97 -13.24 -9.91
CA ALA A 134 5.39 -12.69 -11.20
C ALA A 134 5.59 -11.17 -11.12
N LEU A 135 6.62 -10.68 -11.79
CA LEU A 135 6.86 -9.24 -11.88
C LEU A 135 5.80 -8.60 -12.77
N ILE A 136 5.07 -7.61 -12.25
CA ILE A 136 4.08 -6.88 -13.04
C ILE A 136 4.80 -6.05 -14.14
N PRO A 137 4.44 -6.23 -15.43
CA PRO A 137 5.15 -5.59 -16.55
C PRO A 137 4.74 -4.14 -16.79
N TYR A 138 3.77 -3.63 -16.03
CA TYR A 138 3.19 -2.31 -16.24
C TYR A 138 3.98 -1.19 -15.54
N PRO A 139 4.19 -0.04 -16.20
CA PRO A 139 5.09 1.00 -15.71
C PRO A 139 4.42 1.97 -14.73
N VAL A 140 3.10 2.20 -14.83
CA VAL A 140 2.41 3.23 -14.05
C VAL A 140 1.73 2.61 -12.83
N GLU A 141 2.04 3.10 -11.64
CA GLU A 141 1.39 2.68 -10.41
C GLU A 141 0.29 3.68 -10.02
N TYR A 142 -0.89 3.15 -9.68
CA TYR A 142 -2.04 3.91 -9.25
C TYR A 142 -2.52 3.47 -7.86
N SER A 143 -3.16 4.39 -7.16
CA SER A 143 -3.83 4.17 -5.87
C SER A 143 -5.27 4.66 -5.96
N ILE A 144 -6.22 3.80 -5.64
CA ILE A 144 -7.65 4.12 -5.70
C ILE A 144 -8.26 3.86 -4.33
N PHE A 145 -8.72 4.91 -3.65
CA PHE A 145 -9.51 4.78 -2.44
C PHE A 145 -10.99 4.66 -2.80
N TYR A 146 -11.62 3.61 -2.30
CA TYR A 146 -13.00 3.26 -2.61
C TYR A 146 -13.79 2.92 -1.35
N TYR A 147 -15.08 3.26 -1.36
CA TYR A 147 -16.03 2.66 -0.45
C TYR A 147 -17.38 2.37 -1.12
N ARG A 148 -18.13 1.43 -0.56
CA ARG A 148 -19.51 1.10 -0.94
C ARG A 148 -20.30 0.75 0.30
N TYR A 149 -21.50 1.30 0.43
CA TYR A 149 -22.38 0.90 1.52
C TYR A 149 -22.97 -0.49 1.26
N PRO A 150 -23.08 -1.37 2.28
CA PRO A 150 -23.71 -2.67 2.12
C PRO A 150 -25.13 -2.53 1.57
N GLY A 151 -25.48 -3.37 0.59
CA GLY A 151 -26.76 -3.30 -0.13
C GLY A 151 -26.83 -2.24 -1.25
N ARG A 152 -25.76 -1.49 -1.51
CA ARG A 152 -25.64 -0.66 -2.71
C ARG A 152 -24.88 -1.41 -3.79
N GLU A 153 -25.29 -1.20 -5.05
CA GLU A 153 -24.59 -1.78 -6.20
C GLU A 153 -23.32 -1.00 -6.55
N ARG A 154 -23.42 0.34 -6.53
CA ARG A 154 -22.33 1.26 -6.85
C ARG A 154 -21.66 1.83 -5.62
N GLY A 155 -20.34 1.93 -5.66
CA GLY A 155 -19.53 2.62 -4.66
C GLY A 155 -19.13 4.04 -5.06
N VAL A 156 -18.18 4.58 -4.32
CA VAL A 156 -17.63 5.93 -4.47
C VAL A 156 -16.12 5.83 -4.41
N ILE A 157 -15.45 6.40 -5.41
CA ILE A 157 -14.02 6.64 -5.40
C ILE A 157 -13.78 8.03 -4.82
N THR A 158 -13.06 8.14 -3.71
CA THR A 158 -12.73 9.44 -3.09
C THR A 158 -11.30 9.89 -3.33
N GLY A 159 -10.41 8.95 -3.60
CA GLY A 159 -9.01 9.21 -3.87
C GLY A 159 -8.56 8.46 -5.11
N PHE A 160 -7.97 9.18 -6.06
CA PHE A 160 -7.29 8.57 -7.19
C PHE A 160 -5.93 9.24 -7.38
N LEU A 161 -4.87 8.45 -7.28
CA LEU A 161 -3.49 8.92 -7.31
C LEU A 161 -2.70 8.13 -8.34
N GLN A 162 -1.81 8.81 -9.06
CA GLN A 162 -0.66 8.16 -9.66
C GLN A 162 0.52 8.27 -8.71
N LYS A 163 1.23 7.16 -8.51
CA LYS A 163 2.39 7.07 -7.63
C LYS A 163 3.64 6.97 -8.48
N GLU A 164 4.54 7.92 -8.33
CA GLU A 164 5.85 7.88 -8.97
C GLU A 164 6.94 7.63 -7.92
N PRO A 165 7.87 6.71 -8.18
CA PRO A 165 9.07 6.61 -7.36
C PRO A 165 9.84 7.93 -7.38
N MET A 166 10.59 8.19 -6.31
CA MET A 166 11.41 9.39 -6.23
C MET A 166 12.36 9.41 -7.43
N SER A 167 12.45 10.53 -8.13
CA SER A 167 13.26 10.65 -9.34
C SER A 167 13.85 12.04 -9.49
N VAL A 168 14.92 12.12 -10.27
CA VAL A 168 15.49 13.39 -10.75
C VAL A 168 15.53 13.36 -12.27
N THR A 169 15.51 14.54 -12.88
CA THR A 169 15.65 14.71 -14.33
C THR A 169 16.98 15.40 -14.61
N GLY A 170 17.79 14.83 -15.49
CA GLY A 170 19.06 15.41 -15.89
C GLY A 170 18.89 16.74 -16.61
N ASP A 171 19.82 17.65 -16.38
CA ASP A 171 19.95 18.93 -17.10
C ASP A 171 21.18 18.92 -18.03
N GLY A 172 21.88 17.79 -18.15
CA GLY A 172 23.08 17.62 -18.96
C GLY A 172 24.33 18.30 -18.40
N ARG A 173 24.28 18.88 -17.18
CA ARG A 173 25.38 19.66 -16.62
C ARG A 173 25.66 19.31 -15.16
N SER A 174 24.64 19.24 -14.33
CA SER A 174 24.75 18.93 -12.90
C SER A 174 25.00 17.45 -12.68
N SER A 175 25.83 17.13 -11.69
CA SER A 175 26.01 15.75 -11.24
C SER A 175 24.73 15.25 -10.56
N LEU A 176 24.58 13.93 -10.47
CA LEU A 176 23.48 13.32 -9.74
C LEU A 176 23.46 13.76 -8.28
N LEU A 177 24.63 13.97 -7.65
CA LEU A 177 24.73 14.54 -6.30
C LEU A 177 24.04 15.91 -6.22
N GLU A 178 24.37 16.84 -7.13
CA GLU A 178 23.79 18.17 -7.13
C GLU A 178 22.26 18.14 -7.35
N LEU A 179 21.79 17.26 -8.24
CA LEU A 179 20.36 17.05 -8.47
C LEU A 179 19.66 16.50 -7.22
N VAL A 180 20.28 15.54 -6.52
CA VAL A 180 19.77 14.97 -5.26
C VAL A 180 19.73 16.02 -4.14
N GLU A 181 20.77 16.83 -3.99
CA GLU A 181 20.87 17.88 -2.96
C GLU A 181 19.87 19.02 -3.19
N ARG A 182 19.52 19.30 -4.44
CA ARG A 182 18.48 20.27 -4.81
C ARG A 182 17.06 19.68 -4.71
N HIS A 183 16.91 18.36 -4.77
CA HIS A 183 15.60 17.71 -4.73
C HIS A 183 14.87 17.94 -3.38
N PRO A 184 13.58 18.28 -3.37
CA PRO A 184 12.84 18.62 -2.14
C PRO A 184 12.92 17.55 -1.03
N ASN A 185 12.91 16.27 -1.44
CA ASN A 185 12.89 15.12 -0.53
C ASN A 185 14.21 14.34 -0.51
N ALA A 186 14.96 14.27 -1.63
CA ALA A 186 16.13 13.39 -1.74
C ALA A 186 17.32 13.96 -0.98
N ARG A 187 17.39 15.29 -0.84
CA ARG A 187 18.43 15.99 -0.06
C ARG A 187 18.54 15.58 1.41
N PHE A 188 17.50 14.96 1.97
CA PHE A 188 17.52 14.45 3.34
C PHE A 188 18.01 13.00 3.43
N ARG A 189 18.35 12.38 2.28
CA ARG A 189 18.71 10.95 2.14
C ARG A 189 19.98 10.76 1.30
N VAL A 190 20.85 11.77 1.22
CA VAL A 190 22.05 11.75 0.35
C VAL A 190 22.91 10.51 0.61
N GLU A 191 23.10 10.13 1.87
CA GLU A 191 23.91 8.95 2.23
C GLU A 191 23.32 7.64 1.68
N GLU A 192 21.99 7.48 1.76
CA GLU A 192 21.31 6.32 1.15
C GLU A 192 21.48 6.32 -0.37
N MET A 193 21.44 7.50 -1.02
CA MET A 193 21.61 7.60 -2.47
C MET A 193 23.05 7.26 -2.87
N ARG A 194 24.05 7.64 -2.06
CA ARG A 194 25.47 7.34 -2.29
C ARG A 194 25.77 5.84 -2.30
N GLN A 195 25.01 5.06 -1.54
CA GLN A 195 25.14 3.60 -1.51
C GLN A 195 24.52 2.89 -2.72
N LYS A 196 23.58 3.56 -3.41
CA LYS A 196 22.73 2.92 -4.44
C LYS A 196 23.01 3.40 -5.86
N HIS A 197 23.62 4.57 -6.01
CA HIS A 197 23.82 5.23 -7.29
C HIS A 197 25.22 5.82 -7.38
N ASP A 198 25.76 5.88 -8.59
CA ASP A 198 26.96 6.68 -8.89
C ASP A 198 26.57 8.17 -8.92
N LEU A 199 26.89 8.88 -7.84
CA LEU A 199 26.47 10.27 -7.66
C LEU A 199 27.29 11.29 -8.47
N GLU A 200 28.45 10.90 -9.00
CA GLU A 200 29.29 11.78 -9.83
C GLU A 200 28.80 11.81 -11.28
N ARG A 201 27.97 10.84 -11.69
CA ARG A 201 27.37 10.77 -13.02
C ARG A 201 26.58 12.04 -13.34
N VAL A 202 26.85 12.64 -14.50
CA VAL A 202 25.99 13.67 -15.09
C VAL A 202 24.91 12.99 -15.93
N LEU A 203 23.66 13.27 -15.64
CA LEU A 203 22.53 12.77 -16.41
C LEU A 203 22.29 13.64 -17.65
N PRO A 204 22.19 13.06 -18.86
CA PRO A 204 21.77 13.77 -20.06
C PRO A 204 20.50 14.60 -19.85
N ALA A 205 20.41 15.72 -20.55
CA ALA A 205 19.26 16.61 -20.45
C ALA A 205 17.95 15.87 -20.81
N GLY A 206 16.99 15.87 -19.89
CA GLY A 206 15.69 15.20 -20.04
C GLY A 206 15.67 13.73 -19.63
N GLU A 207 16.80 13.12 -19.29
CA GLU A 207 16.83 11.74 -18.80
C GLU A 207 16.27 11.69 -17.36
N LYS A 208 15.21 10.92 -17.14
CA LYS A 208 14.62 10.68 -15.82
C LYS A 208 15.25 9.46 -15.17
N LEU A 209 15.92 9.66 -14.03
CA LEU A 209 16.46 8.57 -13.21
C LEU A 209 15.59 8.39 -11.96
N PHE A 210 15.06 7.17 -11.76
CA PHE A 210 14.39 6.80 -10.52
C PHE A 210 15.42 6.47 -9.44
N LEU A 211 15.39 7.25 -8.35
CA LEU A 211 16.24 7.11 -7.18
C LEU A 211 15.80 5.95 -6.27
N THR A 212 14.53 5.54 -6.34
CA THR A 212 13.96 4.44 -5.56
C THR A 212 13.19 3.48 -6.44
N TYR A 213 13.17 2.19 -6.07
CA TYR A 213 12.40 1.16 -6.78
C TYR A 213 10.88 1.21 -6.52
N ALA A 214 10.48 1.67 -5.32
CA ALA A 214 9.08 1.69 -4.89
C ALA A 214 8.59 3.13 -4.67
N ALA A 215 7.36 3.40 -5.06
CA ALA A 215 6.70 4.69 -4.88
C ALA A 215 6.05 4.78 -3.48
N ASN A 216 6.88 5.01 -2.46
CA ASN A 216 6.43 5.21 -1.09
C ASN A 216 6.60 6.68 -0.68
N LEU A 217 5.54 7.28 -0.15
CA LEU A 217 5.53 8.67 0.33
C LEU A 217 6.64 8.92 1.38
N ASN A 218 6.83 7.98 2.31
CA ASN A 218 7.89 8.05 3.32
C ASN A 218 9.31 7.91 2.73
N ARG A 219 9.43 7.48 1.47
CA ARG A 219 10.68 7.38 0.71
C ARG A 219 10.83 8.46 -0.37
N GLY A 220 9.99 9.49 -0.32
CA GLY A 220 10.07 10.65 -1.23
C GLY A 220 9.40 10.44 -2.58
N GLY A 221 8.57 9.39 -2.73
CA GLY A 221 7.73 9.21 -3.90
C GLY A 221 6.75 10.38 -4.09
N VAL A 222 6.42 10.66 -5.34
CA VAL A 222 5.52 11.76 -5.73
C VAL A 222 4.14 11.19 -6.01
N PHE A 223 3.13 11.71 -5.33
CA PHE A 223 1.74 11.31 -5.54
C PHE A 223 1.02 12.40 -6.31
N ILE A 224 0.65 12.10 -7.55
CA ILE A 224 -0.05 13.01 -8.45
C ILE A 224 -1.54 12.84 -8.24
N ASN A 225 -2.25 13.93 -7.98
CA ASN A 225 -3.70 13.92 -7.83
C ASN A 225 -4.38 13.68 -9.19
N LEU A 226 -5.13 12.59 -9.30
CA LEU A 226 -5.96 12.27 -10.46
C LEU A 226 -7.45 12.31 -10.13
N HIS A 227 -7.88 13.05 -9.10
CA HIS A 227 -9.30 13.16 -8.76
C HIS A 227 -10.17 13.65 -9.93
N ALA A 228 -9.64 14.52 -10.79
CA ALA A 228 -10.35 14.98 -11.99
C ALA A 228 -10.60 13.87 -13.03
N GLU A 229 -9.85 12.77 -12.94
CA GLU A 229 -9.95 11.61 -13.82
C GLU A 229 -10.94 10.54 -13.31
N ILE A 230 -11.59 10.79 -12.17
CA ILE A 230 -12.62 9.88 -11.65
C ILE A 230 -13.88 10.04 -12.51
N ASP A 231 -14.19 9.02 -13.30
CA ASP A 231 -15.37 8.95 -14.14
C ASP A 231 -16.16 7.65 -13.91
N GLU A 232 -17.22 7.47 -14.70
CA GLU A 232 -18.08 6.30 -14.59
C GLU A 232 -17.35 5.01 -15.03
N GLU A 233 -16.38 5.09 -15.93
CA GLU A 233 -15.65 3.90 -16.40
C GLU A 233 -14.75 3.35 -15.30
N LEU A 234 -13.99 4.23 -14.65
CA LEU A 234 -13.16 3.87 -13.49
C LEU A 234 -14.02 3.34 -12.34
N THR A 235 -15.15 4.01 -12.04
CA THR A 235 -16.07 3.57 -10.99
C THR A 235 -16.64 2.18 -11.31
N ARG A 236 -17.10 1.96 -12.55
CA ARG A 236 -17.59 0.65 -13.00
C ARG A 236 -16.52 -0.43 -12.91
N LEU A 237 -15.25 -0.12 -13.19
CA LEU A 237 -14.16 -1.09 -13.03
C LEU A 237 -14.04 -1.53 -11.57
N VAL A 238 -13.94 -0.57 -10.65
CA VAL A 238 -13.74 -0.87 -9.22
C VAL A 238 -14.97 -1.57 -8.63
N ASP A 239 -16.18 -1.19 -9.05
CA ASP A 239 -17.41 -1.89 -8.68
C ASP A 239 -17.42 -3.34 -9.17
N ARG A 240 -16.93 -3.63 -10.39
CA ARG A 240 -16.83 -5.01 -10.90
C ARG A 240 -15.83 -5.84 -10.09
N ILE A 241 -14.67 -5.28 -9.74
CA ILE A 241 -13.68 -5.96 -8.88
C ILE A 241 -14.33 -6.29 -7.53
N ASN A 242 -15.05 -5.34 -6.92
CA ASN A 242 -15.76 -5.53 -5.66
C ASN A 242 -16.99 -6.44 -5.73
N GLY A 243 -17.58 -6.59 -6.91
CA GLY A 243 -18.64 -7.56 -7.15
C GLY A 243 -18.16 -9.00 -6.98
N TYR A 244 -16.87 -9.27 -7.20
CA TYR A 244 -16.30 -10.60 -7.03
C TYR A 244 -16.11 -10.98 -5.56
N SER A 245 -15.49 -10.11 -4.75
CA SER A 245 -15.32 -10.35 -3.31
C SER A 245 -16.64 -10.32 -2.53
N LYS A 246 -17.65 -9.61 -3.05
CA LYS A 246 -18.99 -9.34 -2.48
C LYS A 246 -19.00 -8.59 -1.14
N GLU A 247 -17.96 -8.71 -0.33
CA GLU A 247 -17.92 -8.22 1.06
C GLU A 247 -16.75 -7.27 1.34
N PHE A 248 -16.09 -6.76 0.29
CA PHE A 248 -15.21 -5.60 0.41
C PHE A 248 -16.02 -4.31 0.21
N TYR A 249 -15.98 -3.43 1.21
CA TYR A 249 -16.81 -2.23 1.28
C TYR A 249 -16.00 -0.95 1.55
N TYR A 250 -14.79 -1.04 2.08
CA TYR A 250 -14.00 0.14 2.43
C TYR A 250 -12.52 -0.17 2.34
N GLY A 251 -11.79 0.62 1.55
CA GLY A 251 -10.34 0.54 1.53
C GLY A 251 -9.68 1.13 0.30
N ARG A 252 -8.45 0.71 0.04
CA ARG A 252 -7.60 1.27 -1.02
C ARG A 252 -6.97 0.18 -1.85
N TYR A 253 -7.12 0.28 -3.17
CA TYR A 253 -6.38 -0.54 -4.13
C TYR A 253 -5.08 0.14 -4.49
N ASP A 254 -4.03 -0.65 -4.60
CA ASP A 254 -2.78 -0.26 -5.23
C ASP A 254 -2.56 -1.20 -6.42
N LEU A 255 -2.34 -0.64 -7.61
CA LEU A 255 -2.31 -1.40 -8.86
C LEU A 255 -1.28 -0.81 -9.82
N LYS A 256 -0.90 -1.58 -10.83
CA LYS A 256 -0.15 -1.06 -11.97
C LYS A 256 -0.89 -1.27 -13.26
N ALA A 257 -0.81 -0.30 -14.17
CA ALA A 257 -1.42 -0.36 -15.49
C ALA A 257 -0.49 0.19 -16.57
N ALA A 258 -0.71 -0.24 -17.81
CA ALA A 258 0.04 0.25 -18.97
C ALA A 258 -0.12 1.76 -19.15
N SER A 259 -1.35 2.27 -18.97
CA SER A 259 -1.70 3.69 -19.03
C SER A 259 -2.98 3.96 -18.24
N LEU A 260 -3.33 5.25 -18.07
CA LEU A 260 -4.60 5.67 -17.50
C LEU A 260 -5.80 5.21 -18.37
N GLU A 261 -5.65 5.30 -19.68
CA GLU A 261 -6.67 4.88 -20.65
C GLU A 261 -6.95 3.38 -20.53
N ASP A 262 -5.90 2.56 -20.46
CA ASP A 262 -6.03 1.11 -20.29
C ASP A 262 -6.69 0.76 -18.96
N LEU A 263 -6.32 1.46 -17.88
CA LEU A 263 -6.97 1.29 -16.59
C LEU A 263 -8.46 1.60 -16.67
N LYS A 264 -8.87 2.75 -17.24
CA LYS A 264 -10.29 3.10 -17.36
C LYS A 264 -11.06 2.11 -18.25
N ALA A 265 -10.44 1.63 -19.31
CA ALA A 265 -10.98 0.58 -20.17
C ALA A 265 -11.04 -0.81 -19.49
N GLY A 266 -10.43 -0.98 -18.31
CA GLY A 266 -10.36 -2.24 -17.59
C GLY A 266 -9.47 -3.28 -18.26
N ARG A 267 -8.38 -2.84 -18.91
CA ARG A 267 -7.41 -3.71 -19.61
C ARG A 267 -6.00 -3.39 -19.14
N ASN A 268 -5.08 -4.32 -19.38
CA ASN A 268 -3.64 -4.14 -19.15
C ASN A 268 -3.29 -3.54 -17.76
N PHE A 269 -3.95 -4.04 -16.72
CA PHE A 269 -3.66 -3.67 -15.34
C PHE A 269 -3.62 -4.92 -14.46
N LEU A 270 -2.87 -4.85 -13.37
CA LEU A 270 -2.82 -5.87 -12.33
C LEU A 270 -2.83 -5.20 -10.96
N LEU A 271 -3.64 -5.73 -10.06
CA LEU A 271 -3.72 -5.32 -8.66
C LEU A 271 -2.46 -5.81 -7.93
N LEU A 272 -1.72 -4.88 -7.32
CA LEU A 272 -0.57 -5.19 -6.47
C LEU A 272 -1.03 -5.67 -5.11
N GLU A 273 -1.95 -4.93 -4.49
CA GLU A 273 -2.51 -5.17 -3.17
C GLU A 273 -3.79 -4.32 -2.98
N TYR A 274 -4.57 -4.64 -1.95
CA TYR A 274 -5.60 -3.73 -1.47
C TYR A 274 -5.68 -3.76 0.06
N ASN A 275 -5.83 -2.60 0.67
CA ASN A 275 -5.84 -2.44 2.12
C ASN A 275 -7.28 -2.19 2.58
N GLY A 276 -7.71 -2.79 3.69
CA GLY A 276 -9.08 -2.65 4.19
C GLY A 276 -9.29 -1.40 5.04
N SER A 277 -9.90 -1.57 6.22
CA SER A 277 -10.22 -0.46 7.15
C SER A 277 -9.00 0.29 7.71
N GLY A 278 -7.80 -0.29 7.62
CA GLY A 278 -6.54 0.35 7.98
C GLY A 278 -6.00 1.27 6.89
N ALA A 279 -6.62 1.28 5.70
CA ALA A 279 -6.20 2.13 4.62
C ALA A 279 -6.39 3.61 4.97
N GLU A 280 -5.28 4.34 4.95
CA GLU A 280 -5.28 5.80 5.03
C GLU A 280 -5.65 6.40 3.66
N PRO A 281 -6.51 7.45 3.62
CA PRO A 281 -6.83 8.18 2.39
C PRO A 281 -5.62 9.00 1.94
N ASN A 282 -4.66 8.38 1.26
CA ASN A 282 -3.37 8.98 0.90
C ASN A 282 -3.49 10.29 0.11
N HIS A 283 -4.63 10.57 -0.53
CA HIS A 283 -4.88 11.82 -1.26
C HIS A 283 -4.88 13.05 -0.36
N VAL A 284 -4.96 12.89 0.96
CA VAL A 284 -4.81 14.00 1.91
C VAL A 284 -3.39 14.57 1.96
N TYR A 285 -2.38 13.84 1.48
CA TYR A 285 -0.97 14.25 1.47
C TYR A 285 -0.51 14.84 0.13
N GLN A 286 -1.45 15.37 -0.65
CA GLN A 286 -1.14 16.09 -1.86
C GLN A 286 -0.66 17.51 -1.54
N GLN A 287 0.26 18.03 -2.36
CA GLN A 287 0.98 19.30 -2.17
C GLN A 287 0.11 20.58 -2.11
N SER A 288 -1.21 20.48 -2.00
CA SER A 288 -2.16 21.58 -1.95
C SER A 288 -3.15 21.53 -0.77
N MET A 289 -3.19 20.45 0.02
CA MET A 289 -4.13 20.36 1.14
C MET A 289 -3.57 21.00 2.41
N THR A 290 -4.38 21.87 3.04
CA THR A 290 -4.16 22.31 4.42
C THR A 290 -4.49 21.19 5.41
N LEU A 291 -3.90 21.23 6.61
CA LEU A 291 -4.21 20.27 7.68
C LEU A 291 -5.72 20.18 7.97
N ARG A 292 -6.44 21.30 7.91
CA ARG A 292 -7.90 21.33 8.12
C ARG A 292 -8.67 20.60 7.02
N GLN A 293 -8.23 20.74 5.76
CA GLN A 293 -8.82 19.99 4.63
C GLN A 293 -8.54 18.50 4.78
N ALA A 294 -7.31 18.13 5.09
CA ALA A 294 -6.93 16.75 5.37
C ALA A 294 -7.76 16.14 6.52
N HIS A 295 -7.92 16.86 7.63
CA HIS A 295 -8.77 16.44 8.75
C HIS A 295 -10.23 16.25 8.35
N ARG A 296 -10.80 17.18 7.56
CA ARG A 296 -12.18 17.04 7.06
C ARG A 296 -12.35 15.76 6.25
N GLU A 297 -11.38 15.44 5.40
CA GLU A 297 -11.39 14.24 4.58
C GLU A 297 -11.27 12.97 5.43
N ILE A 298 -10.31 12.92 6.35
CA ILE A 298 -10.14 11.78 7.26
C ILE A 298 -11.40 11.55 8.11
N LEU A 299 -12.01 12.62 8.64
CA LEU A 299 -13.24 12.52 9.42
C LEU A 299 -14.44 12.04 8.58
N HIS A 300 -14.53 12.44 7.30
CA HIS A 300 -15.52 11.90 6.38
C HIS A 300 -15.34 10.39 6.20
N HIS A 301 -14.11 9.96 5.96
CA HIS A 301 -13.72 8.56 5.83
C HIS A 301 -14.04 7.73 7.07
N TRP A 302 -13.74 8.23 8.28
CA TRP A 302 -14.08 7.56 9.53
C TRP A 302 -15.60 7.44 9.76
N LYS A 303 -16.37 8.47 9.36
CA LYS A 303 -17.83 8.41 9.40
C LYS A 303 -18.35 7.31 8.49
N VAL A 304 -17.88 7.25 7.25
CA VAL A 304 -18.25 6.21 6.28
C VAL A 304 -17.90 4.82 6.83
N LEU A 305 -16.68 4.63 7.32
CA LEU A 305 -16.22 3.38 7.92
C LEU A 305 -17.13 2.91 9.07
N TYR A 306 -17.49 3.84 9.98
CA TYR A 306 -18.42 3.56 11.07
C TYR A 306 -19.82 3.19 10.55
N GLU A 307 -20.35 3.89 9.56
CA GLU A 307 -21.69 3.64 9.02
C GLU A 307 -21.79 2.30 8.30
N ILE A 308 -20.79 1.95 7.47
CA ILE A 308 -20.68 0.61 6.84
C ILE A 308 -20.66 -0.47 7.92
N SER A 309 -19.79 -0.31 8.92
CA SER A 309 -19.69 -1.26 10.02
C SER A 309 -20.99 -1.41 10.81
N LYS A 310 -21.71 -0.29 11.03
CA LYS A 310 -23.01 -0.28 11.69
C LYS A 310 -24.07 -1.02 10.87
N ILE A 311 -24.09 -0.87 9.54
CA ILE A 311 -25.02 -1.57 8.66
C ILE A 311 -24.74 -3.08 8.69
N ASN A 312 -23.47 -3.49 8.50
CA ASN A 312 -23.07 -4.89 8.56
C ASN A 312 -23.37 -5.51 9.93
N ARG A 313 -23.18 -4.77 11.03
CA ARG A 313 -23.56 -5.24 12.36
C ARG A 313 -25.05 -5.46 12.52
N LYS A 314 -25.89 -4.59 11.96
CA LYS A 314 -27.35 -4.79 11.95
C LYS A 314 -27.75 -6.02 11.13
N ALA A 315 -26.96 -6.37 10.11
CA ALA A 315 -27.13 -7.58 9.32
C ALA A 315 -26.56 -8.86 9.99
N GLY A 316 -26.05 -8.75 11.23
CA GLY A 316 -25.60 -9.91 12.02
C GLY A 316 -24.08 -10.10 12.08
N ILE A 317 -23.29 -9.31 11.35
CA ILE A 317 -21.82 -9.41 11.37
C ILE A 317 -21.30 -8.82 12.69
N ARG A 318 -20.71 -9.68 13.52
CA ARG A 318 -20.27 -9.28 14.86
C ARG A 318 -18.94 -8.54 14.81
N VAL A 319 -18.82 -7.50 15.64
CA VAL A 319 -17.51 -6.90 15.96
C VAL A 319 -16.63 -7.94 16.64
N TRP A 320 -15.33 -7.86 16.43
CA TRP A 320 -14.40 -8.71 17.17
C TRP A 320 -14.50 -8.45 18.68
N PRO A 321 -14.45 -9.50 19.52
CA PRO A 321 -14.33 -9.32 20.97
C PRO A 321 -13.07 -8.51 21.33
N VAL A 322 -13.17 -7.68 22.39
CA VAL A 322 -12.10 -6.77 22.79
C VAL A 322 -10.77 -7.51 22.97
N LEU A 323 -10.78 -8.60 23.75
CA LEU A 323 -9.59 -9.41 24.04
C LEU A 323 -9.02 -10.09 22.79
N ARG A 324 -9.88 -10.53 21.85
CA ARG A 324 -9.44 -11.14 20.59
C ARG A 324 -8.63 -10.13 19.77
N GLY A 325 -9.18 -8.93 19.56
CA GLY A 325 -8.50 -7.87 18.81
C GLY A 325 -7.20 -7.42 19.48
N TRP A 326 -7.20 -7.28 20.81
CA TRP A 326 -5.98 -6.94 21.56
C TRP A 326 -4.88 -7.99 21.39
N ASN A 327 -5.20 -9.27 21.60
CA ASN A 327 -4.24 -10.36 21.45
C ASN A 327 -3.69 -10.44 20.02
N PHE A 328 -4.56 -10.23 19.04
CA PHE A 328 -4.17 -10.22 17.63
C PHE A 328 -3.20 -9.07 17.30
N LEU A 329 -3.43 -7.85 17.81
CA LEU A 329 -2.48 -6.74 17.64
C LEU A 329 -1.14 -7.00 18.33
N GLN A 330 -1.14 -7.64 19.51
CA GLN A 330 0.12 -8.03 20.17
C GLN A 330 0.91 -9.07 19.37
N GLN A 331 0.22 -10.03 18.75
CA GLN A 331 0.85 -11.02 17.86
C GLN A 331 1.39 -10.37 16.58
N SER A 332 0.59 -9.51 15.94
CA SER A 332 1.01 -8.74 14.76
C SER A 332 2.25 -7.89 15.04
N LYS A 333 2.28 -7.20 16.19
CA LYS A 333 3.45 -6.43 16.64
C LYS A 333 4.70 -7.30 16.79
N LYS A 334 4.59 -8.50 17.38
CA LYS A 334 5.72 -9.43 17.52
C LYS A 334 6.20 -9.93 16.16
N HIS A 335 5.26 -10.28 15.28
CA HIS A 335 5.54 -10.69 13.90
C HIS A 335 6.31 -9.61 13.13
N PHE A 336 5.82 -8.38 13.11
CA PHE A 336 6.52 -7.29 12.41
C PHE A 336 7.86 -6.91 13.05
N ALA A 337 8.02 -7.06 14.36
CA ALA A 337 9.32 -6.87 15.00
C ALA A 337 10.33 -7.93 14.53
N LEU A 338 9.92 -9.20 14.41
CA LEU A 338 10.74 -10.27 13.85
C LEU A 338 11.15 -9.95 12.40
N LEU A 339 10.19 -9.57 11.54
CA LEU A 339 10.48 -9.29 10.14
C LEU A 339 11.45 -8.11 9.96
N LYS A 340 11.34 -7.06 10.79
CA LYS A 340 12.27 -5.92 10.76
C LYS A 340 13.70 -6.33 11.07
N VAL A 341 13.89 -7.12 12.13
CA VAL A 341 15.22 -7.62 12.51
C VAL A 341 15.82 -8.51 11.41
N LEU A 342 14.98 -9.23 10.67
CA LEU A 342 15.44 -10.06 9.56
C LEU A 342 15.78 -9.22 8.32
N ASP A 343 14.99 -8.20 7.99
CA ASP A 343 15.21 -7.32 6.83
C ASP A 343 16.51 -6.51 6.93
N GLU A 344 17.02 -6.29 8.15
CA GLU A 344 18.33 -5.67 8.38
C GLU A 344 19.51 -6.64 8.14
N LYS A 345 19.24 -7.96 8.06
CA LYS A 345 20.26 -9.01 7.88
C LYS A 345 20.36 -9.55 6.46
N ILE A 346 19.23 -9.57 5.74
CA ILE A 346 19.09 -10.06 4.35
C ILE A 346 19.10 -8.87 3.41
#